data_AF-A0A955IKH7-F1
#
_entry.id   AF-A0A955IKH7-F1
#
_cell.length_a   1.000
_cell.length_b   1.000
_cell.length_c   1.000
_cell.angle_alpha   90.00
_cell.angle_beta   90.00
_cell.angle_gamma   90.00
#
_symmetry.space_group_name_H-M   'P 1'
#
loop_
_entity.id
_entity.type
_entity.pdbx_description
1 polymer ?
#
loop_
_entity_poly.entity_id
_entity_poly.type
_entity_poly.pdbx_seq_one_letter_code
_entity_poly.pdbx_strand_id
1 'polypeptide(L)'
;MRSYHHHARPGRTRRRPATILAVAVSVTSASFAGCPGAGECCRPNGTPGCDDDACCASVCTIDPFCCDVDWDQVCADAALADPACDCDGSTDDCPGTGDCCAPNGTPGCDDETCCGAVCAIDPFCCDVDWDQVCAEAALASPDCDCGPPTSCPGSGGCCEAHESPGCEEAACCVSICADDPFCCDVTWDQLCADEAAADPMCLCDEPAPCPADLDADGTVSSSDLAALLAVWGPCPGCPADLNGDGTVDSTDLAMLLSAWGPCG
;
A
#
# COMPACT_ATOMS: atom_id res chain seq x y z
N MET A 1 55.24 22.96 53.21
CA MET A 1 54.84 21.80 54.04
C MET A 1 53.38 21.49 53.75
N ARG A 2 53.11 20.48 52.93
CA ARG A 2 51.81 19.77 52.88
C ARG A 2 52.05 18.44 52.17
N SER A 3 52.24 17.43 52.99
CA SER A 3 52.40 16.02 52.61
C SER A 3 51.07 15.52 52.03
N TYR A 4 51.08 15.01 50.81
CA TYR A 4 49.97 14.24 50.27
C TYR A 4 50.27 12.75 50.43
N HIS A 5 49.42 12.07 51.20
CA HIS A 5 49.46 10.64 51.44
C HIS A 5 49.08 9.87 50.16
N HIS A 6 49.94 8.94 49.75
CA HIS A 6 49.61 7.92 48.76
C HIS A 6 48.68 6.86 49.40
N HIS A 7 47.44 6.78 48.94
CA HIS A 7 46.56 5.64 49.21
C HIS A 7 46.88 4.50 48.23
N ALA A 8 47.37 3.39 48.76
CA ALA A 8 47.57 2.15 48.03
C ALA A 8 46.22 1.50 47.68
N ARG A 9 46.05 1.09 46.42
CA ARG A 9 44.86 0.34 45.96
C ARG A 9 44.95 -1.12 46.42
N PRO A 10 43.89 -1.73 46.99
CA PRO A 10 43.90 -3.14 47.34
C PRO A 10 43.91 -4.05 46.09
N GLY A 11 44.70 -5.12 46.17
CA GLY A 11 44.97 -6.04 45.08
C GLY A 11 43.77 -6.91 44.66
N ARG A 12 43.63 -7.11 43.35
CA ARG A 12 42.69 -8.07 42.74
C ARG A 12 43.12 -9.50 43.10
N THR A 13 42.32 -10.17 43.91
CA THR A 13 42.43 -11.62 44.11
C THR A 13 41.90 -12.35 42.87
N ARG A 14 42.75 -13.16 42.22
CA ARG A 14 42.34 -14.06 41.12
C ARG A 14 41.46 -15.17 41.71
N ARG A 15 40.15 -15.08 41.49
CA ARG A 15 39.23 -16.21 41.76
C ARG A 15 39.39 -17.24 40.65
N ARG A 16 39.60 -18.50 41.04
CA ARG A 16 39.65 -19.66 40.13
C ARG A 16 38.27 -19.83 39.48
N PRO A 17 38.18 -20.23 38.19
CA PRO A 17 36.90 -20.49 37.56
C PRO A 17 36.24 -21.68 38.25
N ALA A 18 35.02 -21.48 38.74
CA ALA A 18 34.17 -22.57 39.18
C ALA A 18 33.78 -23.38 37.94
N THR A 19 34.15 -24.65 37.91
CA THR A 19 33.70 -25.59 36.89
C THR A 19 32.20 -25.78 37.07
N ILE A 20 31.39 -25.11 36.25
CA ILE A 20 29.95 -25.34 36.16
C ILE A 20 29.78 -26.68 35.44
N LEU A 21 29.33 -27.68 36.19
CA LEU A 21 28.92 -28.98 35.64
C LEU A 21 27.61 -28.73 34.89
N ALA A 22 27.65 -28.67 33.56
CA ALA A 22 26.44 -28.62 32.75
C ALA A 22 25.72 -29.97 32.84
N VAL A 23 24.62 -30.02 33.59
CA VAL A 23 23.68 -31.13 33.53
C VAL A 23 22.87 -30.96 32.24
N ALA A 24 23.11 -31.81 31.26
CA ALA A 24 22.25 -31.91 30.09
C ALA A 24 20.93 -32.56 30.53
N VAL A 25 19.87 -31.76 30.64
CA VAL A 25 18.50 -32.27 30.74
C VAL A 25 18.08 -32.63 29.32
N SER A 26 18.04 -33.92 29.00
CA SER A 26 17.46 -34.40 27.76
C SER A 26 15.95 -34.21 27.82
N VAL A 27 15.42 -33.22 27.09
CA VAL A 27 13.98 -33.10 26.86
C VAL A 27 13.63 -34.20 25.87
N THR A 28 13.14 -35.33 26.37
CA THR A 28 12.45 -36.29 25.50
C THR A 28 11.17 -35.61 25.06
N SER A 29 11.01 -35.37 23.76
CA SER A 29 9.74 -34.95 23.17
C SER A 29 8.64 -35.88 23.69
N ALA A 30 7.80 -35.38 24.57
CA ALA A 30 6.71 -36.15 25.14
C ALA A 30 5.65 -36.27 24.04
N SER A 31 5.65 -37.41 23.33
CA SER A 31 4.56 -37.76 22.42
C SER A 31 3.37 -38.15 23.31
N PHE A 32 2.45 -37.22 23.54
CA PHE A 32 1.21 -37.49 24.25
C PHE A 32 0.22 -38.20 23.33
N ALA A 33 -0.49 -39.19 23.85
CA ALA A 33 -1.54 -39.86 23.10
C ALA A 33 -2.69 -38.86 22.92
N GLY A 34 -2.99 -38.46 21.69
CA GLY A 34 -4.05 -37.47 21.40
C GLY A 34 -3.56 -36.15 20.82
N CYS A 35 -2.24 -35.90 20.80
CA CYS A 35 -1.65 -34.74 20.12
C CYS A 35 -0.88 -35.15 18.85
N PRO A 36 -1.09 -34.47 17.70
CA PRO A 36 -2.16 -33.51 17.45
C PRO A 36 -3.54 -34.19 17.41
N GLY A 37 -4.55 -33.49 17.92
CA GLY A 37 -5.96 -33.87 17.97
C GLY A 37 -6.78 -33.18 16.88
N ALA A 38 -8.10 -33.16 17.02
CA ALA A 38 -9.00 -32.50 16.06
C ALA A 38 -9.58 -31.21 16.65
N GLY A 39 -9.65 -30.15 15.84
CA GLY A 39 -10.25 -28.88 16.25
C GLY A 39 -9.29 -27.95 16.98
N GLU A 40 -9.70 -26.69 17.09
CA GLU A 40 -8.87 -25.56 17.53
C GLU A 40 -8.40 -25.71 18.98
N CYS A 41 -7.15 -25.30 19.24
CA CYS A 41 -6.58 -25.31 20.60
C CYS A 41 -7.17 -24.27 21.53
N CYS A 42 -7.56 -23.10 21.00
CA CYS A 42 -7.96 -21.95 21.81
C CYS A 42 -9.47 -21.91 22.10
N ARG A 43 -10.22 -22.94 21.71
CA ARG A 43 -11.66 -23.09 21.96
C ARG A 43 -12.00 -24.52 22.38
N PRO A 44 -13.08 -24.75 23.16
CA PRO A 44 -13.54 -26.09 23.45
C PRO A 44 -13.93 -26.82 22.16
N ASN A 45 -13.31 -27.97 21.88
CA ASN A 45 -13.54 -28.69 20.63
C ASN A 45 -14.24 -30.05 20.83
N GLY A 46 -14.41 -30.51 22.07
CA GLY A 46 -15.17 -31.73 22.36
C GLY A 46 -14.43 -33.03 22.04
N THR A 47 -13.15 -32.95 21.66
CA THR A 47 -12.32 -34.10 21.29
C THR A 47 -11.06 -34.15 22.15
N PRO A 48 -10.41 -35.31 22.31
CA PRO A 48 -9.10 -35.36 22.95
C PRO A 48 -8.04 -34.69 22.05
N GLY A 49 -7.34 -33.70 22.62
CA GLY A 49 -6.31 -32.91 21.95
C GLY A 49 -6.84 -31.76 21.09
N CYS A 50 -5.92 -31.06 20.44
CA CYS A 50 -6.20 -30.00 19.48
C CYS A 50 -5.21 -30.03 18.31
N ASP A 51 -5.47 -29.24 17.27
CA ASP A 51 -4.83 -29.30 15.96
C ASP A 51 -3.37 -28.84 15.91
N ASP A 52 -2.93 -28.00 16.85
CA ASP A 52 -1.52 -27.62 16.98
C ASP A 52 -0.75 -28.55 17.93
N ASP A 53 0.30 -29.22 17.42
CA ASP A 53 1.09 -30.22 18.17
C ASP A 53 1.82 -29.62 19.37
N ALA A 54 2.38 -28.41 19.23
CA ALA A 54 3.17 -27.78 20.29
C ALA A 54 2.28 -27.27 21.42
N CYS A 55 1.19 -26.60 21.07
CA CYS A 55 0.16 -26.14 21.98
C CYS A 55 -0.52 -27.33 22.66
N CYS A 56 -0.98 -28.33 21.90
CA CYS A 56 -1.57 -29.54 22.45
C CYS A 56 -0.62 -30.22 23.44
N ALA A 57 0.65 -30.42 23.08
CA ALA A 57 1.63 -31.02 23.98
C ALA A 57 1.87 -30.17 25.24
N SER A 58 1.86 -28.84 25.14
CA SER A 58 2.04 -27.93 26.28
C SER A 58 0.89 -28.07 27.29
N VAL A 59 -0.36 -27.95 26.85
CA VAL A 59 -1.55 -28.07 27.69
C VAL A 59 -1.66 -29.47 28.30
N CYS A 60 -1.32 -30.50 27.53
CA CYS A 60 -1.39 -31.90 27.98
C CYS A 60 -0.32 -32.25 29.01
N THR A 61 0.77 -31.48 29.13
CA THR A 61 1.70 -31.60 30.26
C THR A 61 1.10 -31.08 31.57
N ILE A 62 0.16 -30.13 31.49
CA ILE A 62 -0.50 -29.51 32.63
C ILE A 62 -1.68 -30.37 33.07
N ASP A 63 -2.55 -30.74 32.12
CA ASP A 63 -3.72 -31.57 32.36
C ASP A 63 -3.87 -32.68 31.29
N PRO A 64 -3.55 -33.95 31.63
CA PRO A 64 -3.76 -35.08 30.74
C PRO A 64 -5.23 -35.32 30.34
N PHE A 65 -6.20 -34.77 31.08
CA PHE A 65 -7.61 -34.85 30.69
C PHE A 65 -7.84 -34.28 29.28
N CYS A 66 -7.10 -33.22 28.92
CA CYS A 66 -7.21 -32.55 27.62
C CYS A 66 -6.80 -33.44 26.44
N CYS A 67 -5.83 -34.36 26.60
CA CYS A 67 -5.45 -35.32 25.54
C CYS A 67 -6.13 -36.69 25.64
N ASP A 68 -6.67 -37.06 26.81
CA ASP A 68 -7.20 -38.41 27.04
C ASP A 68 -8.73 -38.47 26.93
N VAL A 69 -9.42 -37.36 27.23
CA VAL A 69 -10.87 -37.37 27.44
C VAL A 69 -11.58 -36.33 26.58
N ASP A 70 -11.29 -35.05 26.80
CA ASP A 70 -12.04 -33.97 26.19
C ASP A 70 -11.28 -32.63 26.28
N TRP A 71 -11.25 -31.90 25.17
CA TRP A 71 -10.77 -30.52 25.12
C TRP A 71 -11.92 -29.57 25.44
N ASP A 72 -12.09 -29.31 26.74
CA ASP A 72 -13.14 -28.45 27.29
C ASP A 72 -12.68 -26.99 27.48
N GLN A 73 -13.51 -26.17 28.13
CA GLN A 73 -13.19 -24.76 28.41
C GLN A 73 -11.95 -24.59 29.28
N VAL A 74 -11.64 -25.54 30.16
CA VAL A 74 -10.44 -25.45 31.00
C VAL A 74 -9.20 -25.69 30.16
N CYS A 75 -9.25 -26.61 29.19
CA CYS A 75 -8.19 -26.85 28.22
C CYS A 75 -7.95 -25.61 27.32
N ALA A 76 -9.03 -25.01 26.81
CA ALA A 76 -8.96 -23.77 26.02
C ALA A 76 -8.42 -22.58 26.83
N ASP A 77 -8.84 -22.40 28.08
CA ASP A 77 -8.33 -21.33 28.96
C ASP A 77 -6.85 -21.54 29.31
N ALA A 78 -6.40 -22.80 29.43
CA ALA A 78 -5.00 -23.14 29.61
C ALA A 78 -4.17 -22.82 28.36
N ALA A 79 -4.70 -23.12 27.16
CA ALA A 79 -4.08 -22.75 25.90
C ALA A 79 -3.94 -21.23 25.75
N LEU A 80 -4.99 -20.46 26.09
CA LEU A 80 -4.95 -18.99 26.10
C LEU A 80 -3.90 -18.38 27.05
N ALA A 81 -3.46 -19.13 28.05
CA ALA A 81 -2.46 -18.70 29.02
C ALA A 81 -1.03 -19.20 28.69
N ASP A 82 -0.86 -20.07 27.70
CA ASP A 82 0.42 -20.68 27.34
C ASP A 82 1.06 -19.97 26.13
N PRO A 83 2.27 -19.40 26.25
CA PRO A 83 2.99 -18.80 25.12
C PRO A 83 3.40 -19.79 24.01
N ALA A 84 3.34 -21.10 24.27
CA ALA A 84 3.52 -22.13 23.25
C ALA A 84 2.27 -22.32 22.39
N CYS A 85 1.13 -21.79 22.84
CA CYS A 85 -0.11 -21.74 22.12
C CYS A 85 -0.27 -20.34 21.52
N ASP A 86 -0.41 -20.28 20.19
CA ASP A 86 -0.73 -19.05 19.50
C ASP A 86 -2.22 -18.74 19.64
N CYS A 87 -2.62 -18.39 20.86
CA CYS A 87 -4.01 -18.08 21.21
C CYS A 87 -4.25 -16.57 21.38
N ASP A 88 -3.29 -15.72 20.96
CA ASP A 88 -3.42 -14.27 21.04
C ASP A 88 -4.30 -13.68 19.91
N GLY A 89 -4.73 -14.51 18.96
CA GLY A 89 -5.77 -14.17 18.00
C GLY A 89 -5.38 -13.03 17.08
N SER A 90 -4.17 -13.07 16.50
CA SER A 90 -3.77 -12.07 15.52
C SER A 90 -3.53 -12.58 14.10
N THR A 91 -4.11 -13.72 13.65
CA THR A 91 -4.09 -14.10 12.21
C THR A 91 -5.24 -14.95 11.64
N ASP A 92 -6.24 -15.47 12.38
CA ASP A 92 -7.01 -16.62 11.83
C ASP A 92 -8.25 -16.37 10.94
N ASP A 93 -8.60 -15.13 10.58
CA ASP A 93 -9.52 -14.86 9.45
C ASP A 93 -8.95 -13.82 8.46
N CYS A 94 -7.63 -13.67 8.48
CA CYS A 94 -6.88 -12.85 7.54
C CYS A 94 -5.87 -13.72 6.77
N PRO A 95 -5.91 -13.76 5.42
CA PRO A 95 -6.85 -13.06 4.55
C PRO A 95 -8.22 -13.75 4.48
N GLY A 96 -9.28 -12.93 4.46
CA GLY A 96 -10.62 -13.32 4.05
C GLY A 96 -10.75 -13.36 2.52
N THR A 97 -11.98 -13.44 2.00
CA THR A 97 -12.24 -13.56 0.55
C THR A 97 -12.74 -12.28 -0.12
N GLY A 98 -13.09 -11.26 0.66
CA GLY A 98 -13.69 -10.02 0.18
C GLY A 98 -12.71 -8.86 0.13
N ASP A 99 -13.02 -7.84 -0.68
CA ASP A 99 -12.21 -6.62 -0.80
C ASP A 99 -12.03 -5.93 0.56
N CYS A 100 -10.80 -5.54 0.90
CA CYS A 100 -10.49 -4.78 2.10
C CYS A 100 -11.03 -3.36 2.07
N CYS A 101 -11.15 -2.77 0.89
CA CYS A 101 -11.47 -1.35 0.72
C CYS A 101 -12.98 -1.10 0.52
N ALA A 102 -13.81 -2.15 0.60
CA ALA A 102 -15.26 -2.07 0.50
C ALA A 102 -15.96 -3.03 1.48
N PRO A 103 -17.21 -2.76 1.88
CA PRO A 103 -18.00 -3.72 2.66
C PRO A 103 -18.17 -5.02 1.87
N ASN A 104 -17.78 -6.14 2.45
CA ASN A 104 -17.76 -7.42 1.75
C ASN A 104 -18.69 -8.48 2.36
N GLY A 105 -19.26 -8.24 3.54
CA GLY A 105 -20.27 -9.13 4.12
C GLY A 105 -19.70 -10.40 4.76
N THR A 106 -18.36 -10.53 4.80
CA THR A 106 -17.64 -11.69 5.32
C THR A 106 -16.64 -11.25 6.38
N PRO A 107 -16.28 -12.11 7.35
CA PRO A 107 -15.17 -11.81 8.24
C PRO A 107 -13.85 -11.75 7.47
N GLY A 108 -13.06 -10.71 7.75
CA GLY A 108 -11.78 -10.44 7.12
C GLY A 108 -11.87 -9.90 5.69
N CYS A 109 -10.71 -9.71 5.08
CA CYS A 109 -10.58 -9.25 3.70
C CYS A 109 -9.33 -9.82 3.01
N ASP A 110 -9.22 -9.66 1.70
CA ASP A 110 -8.32 -10.38 0.79
C ASP A 110 -6.83 -10.02 0.89
N ASP A 111 -6.49 -8.91 1.57
CA ASP A 111 -5.12 -8.53 1.88
C ASP A 111 -4.78 -8.81 3.36
N GLU A 112 -3.82 -9.70 3.60
CA GLU A 112 -3.40 -10.14 4.93
C GLU A 112 -2.90 -8.98 5.82
N THR A 113 -2.16 -8.03 5.23
CA THR A 113 -1.55 -6.92 5.99
C THR A 113 -2.60 -5.88 6.37
N CYS A 114 -3.45 -5.52 5.42
CA CYS A 114 -4.56 -4.61 5.65
C CYS A 114 -5.61 -5.21 6.58
N CYS A 115 -6.00 -6.47 6.34
CA CYS A 115 -6.89 -7.22 7.21
C CYS A 115 -6.35 -7.23 8.64
N GLY A 116 -5.09 -7.61 8.84
CA GLY A 116 -4.45 -7.59 10.17
C GLY A 116 -4.45 -6.21 10.83
N ALA A 117 -4.21 -5.14 10.07
CA ALA A 117 -4.20 -3.78 10.59
C ALA A 117 -5.60 -3.32 11.08
N VAL A 118 -6.65 -3.61 10.30
CA VAL A 118 -8.03 -3.27 10.69
C VAL A 118 -8.51 -4.12 11.85
N CYS A 119 -8.22 -5.42 11.82
CA CYS A 119 -8.64 -6.37 12.86
C CYS A 119 -7.96 -6.10 14.22
N ALA A 120 -6.74 -5.55 14.21
CA ALA A 120 -6.07 -5.08 15.42
C ALA A 120 -6.79 -3.88 16.08
N ILE A 121 -7.60 -3.13 15.32
CA ILE A 121 -8.40 -2.00 15.82
C ILE A 121 -9.78 -2.48 16.25
N ASP A 122 -10.44 -3.26 15.38
CA ASP A 122 -11.79 -3.79 15.62
C ASP A 122 -11.88 -5.28 15.26
N PRO A 123 -11.88 -6.19 16.26
CA PRO A 123 -12.06 -7.62 16.04
C PRO A 123 -13.41 -7.99 15.39
N PHE A 124 -14.41 -7.12 15.42
CA PHE A 124 -15.67 -7.36 14.72
C PHE A 124 -15.45 -7.61 13.22
N CYS A 125 -14.45 -6.94 12.63
CA CYS A 125 -14.11 -7.04 11.22
C CYS A 125 -13.54 -8.42 10.83
N CYS A 126 -12.82 -9.12 11.72
CA CYS A 126 -12.37 -10.51 11.50
C CYS A 126 -13.31 -11.57 12.05
N ASP A 127 -14.21 -11.25 12.99
CA ASP A 127 -15.02 -12.27 13.67
C ASP A 127 -16.46 -12.36 13.15
N VAL A 128 -16.99 -11.27 12.59
CA VAL A 128 -18.43 -11.15 12.33
C VAL A 128 -18.71 -10.71 10.91
N ASP A 129 -18.26 -9.51 10.54
CA ASP A 129 -18.60 -8.92 9.26
C ASP A 129 -17.65 -7.77 8.91
N TRP A 130 -17.15 -7.78 7.68
CA TRP A 130 -16.46 -6.64 7.10
C TRP A 130 -17.48 -5.67 6.50
N ASP A 131 -17.92 -4.73 7.33
CA ASP A 131 -18.92 -3.73 7.00
C ASP A 131 -18.30 -2.38 6.56
N GLN A 132 -19.15 -1.35 6.45
CA GLN A 132 -18.73 0.01 6.09
C GLN A 132 -17.71 0.62 7.06
N VAL A 133 -17.79 0.27 8.35
CA VAL A 133 -16.85 0.78 9.35
C VAL A 133 -15.48 0.12 9.17
N CYS A 134 -15.45 -1.18 8.86
CA CYS A 134 -14.22 -1.90 8.53
C CYS A 134 -13.54 -1.33 7.28
N ALA A 135 -14.30 -1.09 6.21
CA ALA A 135 -13.79 -0.48 4.99
C ALA A 135 -13.29 0.96 5.20
N GLU A 136 -13.98 1.77 6.01
CA GLU A 136 -13.53 3.13 6.37
C GLU A 136 -12.26 3.12 7.22
N ALA A 137 -12.11 2.13 8.11
CA ALA A 137 -10.88 1.93 8.87
C ALA A 137 -9.72 1.52 7.96
N ALA A 138 -9.97 0.67 6.96
CA ALA A 138 -8.99 0.32 5.94
C ALA A 138 -8.53 1.54 5.14
N LEU A 139 -9.45 2.39 4.68
CA LEU A 139 -9.15 3.66 3.98
C LEU A 139 -8.31 4.64 4.80
N ALA A 140 -8.41 4.58 6.13
CA ALA A 140 -7.64 5.42 7.05
C ALA A 140 -6.28 4.82 7.43
N SER A 141 -6.03 3.55 7.10
CA SER A 141 -4.83 2.81 7.49
C SER A 141 -3.73 2.94 6.44
N PRO A 142 -2.49 3.30 6.82
CA PRO A 142 -1.36 3.31 5.89
C PRO A 142 -0.87 1.90 5.50
N ASP A 143 -1.30 0.88 6.27
CA ASP A 143 -1.01 -0.52 6.01
C ASP A 143 -2.03 -1.15 5.03
N CYS A 144 -3.03 -0.37 4.62
CA CYS A 144 -4.00 -0.72 3.60
C CYS A 144 -3.76 0.14 2.37
N ASP A 145 -3.52 -0.49 1.22
CA ASP A 145 -3.47 0.21 -0.07
C ASP A 145 -4.90 0.40 -0.60
N CYS A 146 -5.72 1.10 0.18
CA CYS A 146 -7.02 1.62 -0.26
C CYS A 146 -6.87 3.02 -0.87
N GLY A 147 -5.67 3.31 -1.39
CA GLY A 147 -5.33 4.54 -2.07
C GLY A 147 -6.09 4.73 -3.38
N PRO A 148 -5.89 5.88 -4.05
CA PRO A 148 -6.70 6.27 -5.19
C PRO A 148 -6.62 5.18 -6.27
N PRO A 149 -7.71 5.05 -7.03
CA PRO A 149 -8.10 3.86 -7.75
C PRO A 149 -6.99 3.30 -8.64
N THR A 150 -6.92 1.98 -8.70
CA THR A 150 -5.91 1.16 -9.41
C THR A 150 -5.66 1.49 -10.89
N SER A 151 -6.44 2.40 -11.46
CA SER A 151 -6.36 2.92 -12.82
C SER A 151 -5.62 4.26 -12.94
N CYS A 152 -5.01 4.79 -11.86
CA CYS A 152 -4.15 5.98 -11.92
C CYS A 152 -2.66 5.65 -11.71
N PRO A 153 -1.75 6.05 -12.63
CA PRO A 153 -2.02 6.63 -13.94
C PRO A 153 -2.64 5.62 -14.92
N GLY A 154 -3.60 6.09 -15.69
CA GLY A 154 -4.33 5.33 -16.71
C GLY A 154 -3.76 5.57 -18.10
N SER A 155 -4.60 5.41 -19.13
CA SER A 155 -4.19 5.57 -20.52
C SER A 155 -5.03 6.64 -21.21
N GLY A 156 -4.39 7.55 -21.94
CA GLY A 156 -5.07 8.66 -22.60
C GLY A 156 -4.85 9.97 -21.85
N GLY A 157 -5.01 11.08 -22.57
CA GLY A 157 -4.82 12.42 -22.01
C GLY A 157 -5.92 12.76 -21.02
N CYS A 158 -5.56 13.39 -19.90
CA CYS A 158 -6.52 13.77 -18.86
C CYS A 158 -7.58 14.77 -19.33
N CYS A 159 -7.30 15.49 -20.41
CA CYS A 159 -8.13 16.58 -20.90
C CYS A 159 -9.01 16.17 -22.08
N GLU A 160 -9.01 14.88 -22.44
CA GLU A 160 -9.83 14.34 -23.51
C GLU A 160 -10.58 13.10 -23.01
N ALA A 161 -11.85 12.98 -23.38
CA ALA A 161 -12.65 11.80 -23.07
C ALA A 161 -12.10 10.56 -23.79
N HIS A 162 -11.97 9.44 -23.08
CA HIS A 162 -11.55 8.16 -23.61
C HIS A 162 -12.20 6.97 -22.88
N GLU A 163 -12.21 5.80 -23.54
CA GLU A 163 -12.94 4.61 -23.07
C GLU A 163 -12.23 3.88 -21.92
N SER A 164 -10.98 4.23 -21.60
CA SER A 164 -10.25 3.68 -20.47
C SER A 164 -10.56 4.44 -19.17
N PRO A 165 -10.57 3.78 -18.00
CA PRO A 165 -10.57 4.46 -16.72
C PRO A 165 -9.20 5.07 -16.40
N GLY A 166 -9.22 6.24 -15.75
CA GLY A 166 -8.03 7.00 -15.35
C GLY A 166 -7.23 7.56 -16.53
N CYS A 167 -6.48 8.63 -16.30
CA CYS A 167 -5.68 9.29 -17.33
C CYS A 167 -4.16 9.23 -17.05
N GLU A 168 -3.35 9.56 -18.04
CA GLU A 168 -1.90 9.35 -18.03
C GLU A 168 -1.13 10.18 -17.00
N GLU A 169 -1.67 11.33 -16.59
CA GLU A 169 -1.02 12.24 -15.65
C GLU A 169 -1.42 11.87 -14.21
N ALA A 170 -0.55 11.14 -13.50
CA ALA A 170 -0.87 10.55 -12.19
C ALA A 170 -1.46 11.54 -11.16
N ALA A 171 -0.93 12.76 -11.08
CA ALA A 171 -1.42 13.76 -10.12
C ALA A 171 -2.80 14.30 -10.48
N CYS A 172 -3.06 14.54 -11.77
CA CYS A 172 -4.39 14.93 -12.25
C CYS A 172 -5.39 13.79 -12.09
N CYS A 173 -5.00 12.58 -12.52
CA CYS A 173 -5.79 11.37 -12.38
C CYS A 173 -6.22 11.16 -10.92
N VAL A 174 -5.28 11.19 -9.98
CA VAL A 174 -5.59 11.03 -8.54
C VAL A 174 -6.52 12.11 -8.01
N SER A 175 -6.38 13.36 -8.47
CA SER A 175 -7.25 14.47 -8.04
C SER A 175 -8.70 14.23 -8.48
N ILE A 176 -8.91 14.03 -9.78
CA ILE A 176 -10.25 13.81 -10.34
C ILE A 176 -10.87 12.53 -9.79
N CYS A 177 -10.09 11.47 -9.65
CA CYS A 177 -10.62 10.19 -9.18
C CYS A 177 -10.91 10.18 -7.67
N ALA A 178 -10.35 11.12 -6.90
CA ALA A 178 -10.75 11.33 -5.51
C ALA A 178 -12.11 12.04 -5.39
N ASP A 179 -12.47 12.87 -6.39
CA ASP A 179 -13.75 13.58 -6.44
C ASP A 179 -14.85 12.75 -7.13
N ASP A 180 -14.52 12.08 -8.24
CA ASP A 180 -15.41 11.21 -9.01
C ASP A 180 -14.81 9.81 -9.28
N PRO A 181 -15.20 8.79 -8.48
CA PRO A 181 -14.79 7.40 -8.69
C PRO A 181 -15.30 6.77 -10.02
N PHE A 182 -16.24 7.39 -10.72
CA PHE A 182 -16.65 6.89 -12.03
C PHE A 182 -15.51 7.00 -13.05
N CYS A 183 -14.70 8.06 -12.96
CA CYS A 183 -13.60 8.35 -13.87
C CYS A 183 -12.48 7.31 -13.82
N CYS A 184 -12.36 6.57 -12.72
CA CYS A 184 -11.36 5.54 -12.49
C CYS A 184 -11.89 4.12 -12.46
N ASP A 185 -13.18 3.91 -12.23
CA ASP A 185 -13.74 2.57 -12.12
C ASP A 185 -14.42 2.14 -13.41
N VAL A 186 -14.86 3.11 -14.23
CA VAL A 186 -15.70 2.83 -15.40
C VAL A 186 -15.09 3.38 -16.69
N THR A 187 -14.95 4.70 -16.82
CA THR A 187 -14.45 5.35 -18.03
C THR A 187 -14.12 6.80 -17.76
N TRP A 188 -13.12 7.32 -18.46
CA TRP A 188 -12.83 8.74 -18.48
C TRP A 188 -13.69 9.45 -19.54
N ASP A 189 -14.94 9.77 -19.23
CA ASP A 189 -15.83 10.41 -20.19
C ASP A 189 -15.63 11.94 -20.30
N GLN A 190 -16.54 12.63 -20.99
CA GLN A 190 -16.45 14.08 -21.16
C GLN A 190 -16.58 14.84 -19.83
N LEU A 191 -17.30 14.29 -18.85
CA LEU A 191 -17.42 14.92 -17.53
C LEU A 191 -16.06 14.86 -16.80
N CYS A 192 -15.38 13.70 -16.85
CA CYS A 192 -14.03 13.56 -16.31
C CYS A 192 -13.04 14.55 -16.95
N ALA A 193 -13.10 14.70 -18.27
CA ALA A 193 -12.25 15.65 -19.00
C ALA A 193 -12.59 17.13 -18.69
N ASP A 194 -13.88 17.47 -18.53
CA ASP A 194 -14.32 18.83 -18.19
C ASP A 194 -13.93 19.19 -16.74
N GLU A 195 -13.99 18.22 -15.81
CA GLU A 195 -13.52 18.39 -14.43
C GLU A 195 -12.01 18.53 -14.36
N ALA A 196 -11.26 17.70 -15.10
CA ALA A 196 -9.82 17.86 -15.28
C ALA A 196 -9.47 19.25 -15.86
N ALA A 197 -10.23 19.74 -16.84
CA ALA A 197 -10.00 21.08 -17.39
C ALA A 197 -10.24 22.23 -16.39
N ALA A 198 -11.02 22.00 -15.34
CA ALA A 198 -11.31 22.98 -14.30
C ALA A 198 -10.35 22.88 -13.09
N ASP A 199 -9.60 21.78 -12.95
CA ASP A 199 -8.69 21.54 -11.83
C ASP A 199 -7.30 22.15 -12.12
N PRO A 200 -6.78 23.07 -11.27
CA PRO A 200 -5.44 23.63 -11.41
C PRO A 200 -4.30 22.61 -11.33
N MET A 201 -4.54 21.43 -10.76
CA MET A 201 -3.58 20.31 -10.71
C MET A 201 -3.48 19.57 -12.06
N CYS A 202 -4.49 19.72 -12.91
CA CYS A 202 -4.56 19.17 -14.24
C CYS A 202 -4.12 20.24 -15.24
N LEU A 203 -3.03 19.98 -15.96
CA LEU A 203 -2.49 20.92 -16.94
C LEU A 203 -3.21 20.80 -18.28
N CYS A 204 -4.51 21.13 -18.31
CA CYS A 204 -5.33 21.12 -19.51
C CYS A 204 -5.30 22.43 -20.31
N ASP A 205 -4.59 23.43 -19.78
CA ASP A 205 -4.47 24.78 -20.35
C ASP A 205 -3.00 25.23 -20.45
N GLU A 206 -2.05 24.33 -20.18
CA GLU A 206 -0.66 24.54 -20.58
C GLU A 206 -0.53 24.00 -22.00
N PRO A 207 -0.50 24.86 -23.05
CA PRO A 207 -0.28 24.36 -24.39
C PRO A 207 1.01 23.54 -24.36
N ALA A 208 0.93 22.29 -24.84
CA ALA A 208 2.12 21.55 -25.21
C ALA A 208 3.04 22.51 -25.98
N PRO A 209 4.37 22.49 -25.78
CA PRO A 209 5.24 23.42 -26.48
C PRO A 209 4.94 23.29 -27.97
N CYS A 210 4.28 24.31 -28.51
CA CYS A 210 3.88 24.49 -29.89
C CYS A 210 4.72 25.62 -30.42
N PRO A 211 5.99 25.39 -30.80
CA PRO A 211 6.83 26.46 -31.30
C PRO A 211 6.21 27.19 -32.49
N ALA A 212 5.35 26.50 -33.24
CA ALA A 212 4.66 27.01 -34.42
C ALA A 212 3.40 27.85 -34.11
N ASP A 213 2.90 27.87 -32.88
CA ASP A 213 1.84 28.79 -32.42
C ASP A 213 2.52 30.09 -31.98
N LEU A 214 2.61 31.03 -32.92
CA LEU A 214 3.39 32.26 -32.82
C LEU A 214 2.61 33.38 -32.15
N ASP A 215 1.28 33.31 -32.12
CA ASP A 215 0.42 34.28 -31.42
C ASP A 215 -0.18 33.77 -30.11
N ALA A 216 0.11 32.51 -29.76
CA ALA A 216 -0.25 31.84 -28.52
C ALA A 216 -1.77 31.74 -28.33
N ASP A 217 -2.51 31.50 -29.42
CA ASP A 217 -3.96 31.34 -29.40
C ASP A 217 -4.42 29.87 -29.21
N GLY A 218 -3.46 28.94 -29.10
CA GLY A 218 -3.68 27.51 -28.91
C GLY A 218 -3.88 26.75 -30.23
N THR A 219 -3.74 27.39 -31.39
CA THR A 219 -3.89 26.76 -32.69
C THR A 219 -2.85 27.24 -33.70
N VAL A 220 -2.23 26.32 -34.45
CA VAL A 220 -1.38 26.68 -35.60
C VAL A 220 -2.27 26.90 -36.81
N SER A 221 -2.47 28.17 -37.17
CA SER A 221 -3.42 28.60 -38.17
C SER A 221 -2.82 29.59 -39.18
N SER A 222 -3.68 30.21 -39.98
CA SER A 222 -3.28 31.28 -40.89
C SER A 222 -2.74 32.52 -40.17
N SER A 223 -3.11 32.71 -38.89
CA SER A 223 -2.60 33.82 -38.08
C SER A 223 -1.11 33.66 -37.80
N ASP A 224 -0.68 32.44 -37.45
CA ASP A 224 0.73 32.07 -37.27
C ASP A 224 1.51 32.12 -38.56
N LEU A 225 0.91 31.65 -39.66
CA LEU A 225 1.54 31.78 -40.97
C LEU A 225 1.79 33.25 -41.32
N ALA A 226 0.84 34.14 -41.02
CA ALA A 226 1.03 35.57 -41.23
C ALA A 226 2.12 36.14 -40.31
N ALA A 227 2.20 35.68 -39.05
CA ALA A 227 3.24 36.06 -38.11
C ALA A 227 4.64 35.62 -38.59
N LEU A 228 4.79 34.38 -39.08
CA LEU A 228 6.04 33.85 -39.64
C LEU A 228 6.48 34.66 -40.87
N LEU A 229 5.56 34.88 -41.83
CA LEU A 229 5.86 35.64 -43.05
C LEU A 229 6.20 37.10 -42.79
N ALA A 230 5.73 37.69 -41.68
CA ALA A 230 6.02 39.07 -41.32
C ALA A 230 7.49 39.31 -40.91
N VAL A 231 8.21 38.26 -40.50
CA VAL A 231 9.60 38.32 -40.01
C VAL A 231 10.57 37.51 -40.87
N TRP A 232 10.21 37.28 -42.14
CA TRP A 232 11.03 36.52 -43.09
C TRP A 232 12.45 37.09 -43.25
N GLY A 233 13.46 36.22 -43.16
CA GLY A 233 14.87 36.59 -43.20
C GLY A 233 15.57 36.50 -41.84
N PRO A 234 16.69 37.21 -41.62
CA PRO A 234 17.49 37.08 -40.40
C PRO A 234 16.70 37.42 -39.14
N CYS A 235 16.66 36.48 -38.18
CA CYS A 235 15.82 36.57 -37.00
C CYS A 235 16.47 35.91 -35.76
N PRO A 236 17.60 36.43 -35.25
CA PRO A 236 18.32 35.77 -34.17
C PRO A 236 17.51 35.76 -32.88
N GLY A 237 17.06 34.58 -32.47
CA GLY A 237 16.32 34.38 -31.22
C GLY A 237 14.88 34.90 -31.24
N CYS A 238 14.26 35.01 -32.41
CA CYS A 238 12.84 35.32 -32.50
C CYS A 238 11.99 34.03 -32.48
N PRO A 239 10.72 34.09 -32.06
CA PRO A 239 9.85 32.91 -31.98
C PRO A 239 9.59 32.20 -33.32
N ALA A 240 9.65 32.93 -34.44
CA ALA A 240 9.38 32.38 -35.78
C ALA A 240 10.54 31.57 -36.38
N ASP A 241 11.74 31.61 -35.78
CA ASP A 241 12.89 30.77 -36.13
C ASP A 241 12.73 29.43 -35.40
N LEU A 242 11.95 28.54 -36.00
CA LEU A 242 11.48 27.30 -35.40
C LEU A 242 12.59 26.24 -35.33
N ASN A 243 13.58 26.32 -36.21
CA ASN A 243 14.72 25.41 -36.23
C ASN A 243 15.95 25.95 -35.47
N GLY A 244 15.94 27.23 -35.08
CA GLY A 244 16.97 27.89 -34.28
C GLY A 244 18.26 28.23 -35.04
N ASP A 245 18.22 28.34 -36.37
CA ASP A 245 19.39 28.60 -37.22
C ASP A 245 19.74 30.10 -37.38
N GLY A 246 18.90 30.97 -36.84
CA GLY A 246 19.03 32.42 -36.87
C GLY A 246 18.36 33.10 -38.07
N THR A 247 17.62 32.37 -38.90
CA THR A 247 16.91 32.88 -40.07
C THR A 247 15.52 32.25 -40.18
N VAL A 248 14.50 33.05 -40.48
CA VAL A 248 13.16 32.55 -40.84
C VAL A 248 13.11 32.34 -42.35
N ASP A 249 13.05 31.09 -42.79
CA ASP A 249 12.95 30.75 -44.20
C ASP A 249 11.95 29.60 -44.50
N SER A 250 12.08 29.00 -45.69
CA SER A 250 11.20 27.91 -46.12
C SER A 250 11.22 26.69 -45.19
N THR A 251 12.28 26.48 -44.42
CA THR A 251 12.38 25.39 -43.46
C THR A 251 11.48 25.62 -42.26
N ASP A 252 11.43 26.84 -41.71
CA ASP A 252 10.49 27.20 -40.64
C ASP A 252 9.05 27.16 -41.14
N LEU A 253 8.81 27.65 -42.37
CA LEU A 253 7.49 27.53 -43.01
C LEU A 253 7.04 26.07 -43.11
N ALA A 254 7.93 25.15 -43.49
CA ALA A 254 7.59 23.73 -43.57
C ALA A 254 7.29 23.13 -42.19
N MET A 255 8.00 23.56 -41.14
CA MET A 255 7.73 23.15 -39.76
C MET A 255 6.36 23.65 -39.28
N LEU A 256 6.03 24.92 -39.53
CA LEU A 256 4.72 25.50 -39.20
C LEU A 256 3.59 24.74 -39.92
N LEU A 257 3.72 24.52 -41.23
CA LEU A 257 2.70 23.80 -42.01
C LEU A 257 2.56 22.33 -41.59
N SER A 258 3.60 21.73 -41.02
CA SER A 258 3.54 20.35 -40.51
C SER A 258 2.82 20.26 -39.16
N ALA A 259 2.71 21.37 -38.43
CA ALA A 259 2.04 21.47 -37.13
C ALA A 259 0.61 22.05 -37.23
N TRP A 260 0.04 22.16 -38.44
CA TRP A 260 -1.23 22.85 -38.67
C TRP A 260 -2.42 22.21 -37.93
N GLY A 261 -3.17 23.01 -37.18
CA GLY A 261 -4.29 22.54 -36.36
C GLY A 261 -4.16 22.94 -34.88
N PRO A 262 -5.02 22.39 -34.01
CA PRO A 262 -4.94 22.62 -32.57
C PRO A 262 -3.59 22.16 -31.99
N CYS A 263 -3.13 22.85 -30.96
CA CYS A 263 -2.05 22.37 -30.10
C CYS A 263 -2.54 21.17 -29.27
N GLY A 264 -1.84 20.04 -29.39
CA GLY A 264 -2.14 18.79 -28.70
C GLY A 264 -1.04 17.76 -28.91
#